data_AF-A0A7S3N5G1-F1
#
_entry.id   AF-A0A7S3N5G1-F1
#
_cell.length_a   1.000
_cell.length_b   1.000
_cell.length_c   1.000
_cell.angle_alpha   90.00
_cell.angle_beta   90.00
_cell.angle_gamma   90.00
#
_symmetry.space_group_name_H-M   'P 1'
#
loop_
_entity.id
_entity.type
_entity.pdbx_description
1 polymer ?
#
loop_
_entity_poly.entity_id
_entity_poly.type
_entity_poly.pdbx_seq_one_letter_code
_entity_poly.pdbx_strand_id
1 'polypeptide(L)'
;MQQTEMNGEEKQRLMEELNKKEEVQQKEKAKKTKLLKKIKGMEEKLLRGSEAMEQAMKQEQELLRTQNQLEEKRREQLKIAQELKQKEEQQLTLQKCFTSQQEELEIKGQEFQKIHVKYSQVRGELDDMQDVIHREREDLMDRIRELTREIRMKHLIIDQFIPPNEYMRIEKRAEWSDEINDWIIPNVQYTGNNCKVTKANKQEGKPDHSFFDNVVNLADDSDEEDFEQAATKRVNEAINSILIEEDEETQLNYQPPEKQSVFFRYTDDGAVREDPEEAAKKEKNKRKRLQSAKRPLTAKKKKVDMHTVDVVNMVQSMSSQQNLDQNEKKQKKQIFPKAQGLVKRD
;
A
#
# COMPACT_ATOMS: atom_id res chain seq x y z
N MET A 1 18.29 -106.57 124.48
CA MET A 1 17.17 -106.90 123.56
C MET A 1 16.16 -105.77 123.62
N GLN A 2 15.66 -105.35 122.44
CA GLN A 2 14.48 -104.49 122.23
C GLN A 2 14.54 -103.02 122.73
N GLN A 3 15.45 -102.19 122.21
CA GLN A 3 15.22 -100.74 122.22
C GLN A 3 15.94 -99.96 121.10
N THR A 4 16.42 -100.62 120.04
CA THR A 4 17.18 -99.98 118.95
C THR A 4 16.59 -100.18 117.55
N GLU A 5 15.50 -100.96 117.41
CA GLU A 5 14.86 -101.21 116.11
C GLU A 5 13.61 -100.33 115.85
N MET A 6 13.01 -99.71 116.88
CA MET A 6 11.84 -98.82 116.68
C MET A 6 12.16 -97.43 116.10
N ASN A 7 13.42 -96.98 116.12
CA ASN A 7 13.80 -95.65 115.62
C ASN A 7 14.07 -95.61 114.10
N GLY A 8 14.24 -96.77 113.46
CA GLY A 8 14.51 -96.87 112.02
C GLY A 8 13.24 -96.70 111.17
N GLU A 9 12.14 -97.32 111.60
CA GLU A 9 10.87 -97.29 110.89
C GLU A 9 10.20 -95.90 110.91
N GLU A 10 10.32 -95.15 112.02
CA GLU A 10 9.82 -93.78 112.11
C GLU A 10 10.61 -92.82 111.20
N LYS A 11 11.94 -93.01 111.09
CA LYS A 11 12.80 -92.22 110.19
C LYS A 11 12.51 -92.53 108.72
N GLN A 12 12.19 -93.79 108.39
CA GLN A 12 11.80 -94.20 107.03
C GLN A 12 10.43 -93.65 106.64
N ARG A 13 9.44 -93.68 107.55
CA ARG A 13 8.13 -93.06 107.33
C ARG A 13 8.24 -91.55 107.16
N LEU A 14 9.05 -90.87 107.97
CA LEU A 14 9.28 -89.43 107.86
C LEU A 14 9.99 -89.04 106.55
N MET A 15 10.93 -89.87 106.07
CA MET A 15 11.57 -89.68 104.77
C MET A 15 10.60 -89.90 103.60
N GLU A 16 9.72 -90.91 103.68
CA GLU A 16 8.67 -91.10 102.68
C GLU A 16 7.63 -89.98 102.69
N GLU A 17 7.29 -89.44 103.86
CA GLU A 17 6.36 -88.33 103.99
C GLU A 17 6.95 -87.02 103.47
N LEU A 18 8.25 -86.78 103.72
CA LEU A 18 9.01 -85.68 103.12
C LEU A 18 9.14 -85.84 101.60
N ASN A 19 9.46 -87.03 101.10
CA ASN A 19 9.53 -87.31 99.66
C ASN A 19 8.15 -87.13 98.99
N LYS A 20 7.06 -87.56 99.63
CA LYS A 20 5.69 -87.30 99.14
C LYS A 20 5.37 -85.81 99.13
N LYS A 21 5.71 -85.07 100.18
CA LYS A 21 5.55 -83.60 100.22
C LYS A 21 6.38 -82.91 99.15
N GLU A 22 7.62 -83.33 98.94
CA GLU A 22 8.52 -82.78 97.94
C GLU A 22 8.03 -83.09 96.52
N GLU A 23 7.51 -84.30 96.27
CA GLU A 23 6.92 -84.69 94.99
C GLU A 23 5.64 -83.90 94.70
N VAL A 24 4.78 -83.68 95.70
CA VAL A 24 3.60 -82.82 95.59
C VAL A 24 4.02 -81.38 95.30
N GLN A 25 5.03 -80.87 96.00
CA GLN A 25 5.54 -79.50 95.81
C GLN A 25 6.24 -79.32 94.46
N GLN A 26 6.94 -80.34 93.96
CA GLN A 26 7.51 -80.35 92.61
C GLN A 26 6.40 -80.43 91.55
N LYS A 27 5.35 -81.23 91.76
CA LYS A 27 4.16 -81.26 90.89
C LYS A 27 3.44 -79.91 90.88
N GLU A 28 3.33 -79.22 92.00
CA GLU A 28 2.77 -77.87 92.09
C GLU A 28 3.66 -76.82 91.42
N LYS A 29 4.98 -76.87 91.63
CA LYS A 29 5.94 -76.01 90.91
C LYS A 29 5.88 -76.27 89.41
N ALA A 30 5.78 -77.52 88.97
CA ALA A 30 5.61 -77.91 87.57
C ALA A 30 4.26 -77.43 86.99
N LYS A 31 3.17 -77.47 87.77
CA LYS A 31 1.89 -76.89 87.38
C LYS A 31 1.98 -75.36 87.26
N LYS A 32 2.61 -74.68 88.23
CA LYS A 32 2.86 -73.23 88.21
C LYS A 32 3.72 -72.81 87.03
N THR A 33 4.81 -73.52 86.73
CA THR A 33 5.68 -73.20 85.58
C THR A 33 4.98 -73.47 84.24
N LYS A 34 4.16 -74.52 84.16
CA LYS A 34 3.29 -74.77 82.98
C LYS A 34 2.25 -73.66 82.80
N LEU A 35 1.58 -73.21 83.87
CA LEU A 35 0.65 -72.09 83.82
C LEU A 35 1.36 -70.79 83.40
N LEU A 36 2.52 -70.49 83.99
CA LEU A 36 3.32 -69.31 83.62
C LEU A 36 3.77 -69.35 82.16
N LYS A 37 4.21 -70.51 81.64
CA LYS A 37 4.51 -70.66 80.21
C LYS A 37 3.27 -70.44 79.34
N LYS A 38 2.10 -70.92 79.77
CA LYS A 38 0.84 -70.73 79.03
C LYS A 38 0.40 -69.27 79.05
N ILE A 39 0.52 -68.58 80.18
CA ILE A 39 0.23 -67.14 80.33
C ILE A 39 1.20 -66.33 79.46
N LYS A 40 2.52 -66.56 79.56
CA LYS A 40 3.51 -65.89 78.71
C LYS A 40 3.27 -66.12 77.21
N GLY A 41 2.92 -67.34 76.82
CA GLY A 41 2.58 -67.65 75.43
C GLY A 41 1.26 -67.03 74.97
N MET A 42 0.32 -66.76 75.88
CA MET A 42 -0.90 -66.00 75.58
C MET A 42 -0.61 -64.49 75.50
N GLU A 43 0.23 -63.96 76.39
CA GLU A 43 0.68 -62.57 76.39
C GLU A 43 1.47 -62.24 75.12
N GLU A 44 2.39 -63.10 74.68
CA GLU A 44 3.16 -62.90 73.45
C GLU A 44 2.27 -62.95 72.19
N LYS A 45 1.25 -63.81 72.17
CA LYS A 45 0.26 -63.84 71.08
C LYS A 45 -0.66 -62.63 71.10
N LEU A 46 -1.06 -62.15 72.27
CA LEU A 46 -1.84 -60.92 72.43
C LEU A 46 -1.02 -59.71 71.98
N LEU A 47 0.26 -59.65 72.36
CA LEU A 47 1.18 -58.58 71.97
C LEU A 47 1.40 -58.58 70.46
N ARG A 48 1.74 -59.73 69.85
CA ARG A 48 1.84 -59.88 68.39
C ARG A 48 0.52 -59.58 67.68
N GLY A 49 -0.62 -59.92 68.28
CA GLY A 49 -1.95 -59.58 67.76
C GLY A 49 -2.21 -58.08 67.78
N SER A 50 -1.83 -57.39 68.85
CA SER A 50 -1.92 -55.93 68.96
C SER A 50 -0.98 -55.21 68.00
N GLU A 51 0.24 -55.73 67.82
CA GLU A 51 1.25 -55.17 66.94
C GLU A 51 0.87 -55.39 65.47
N ALA A 52 0.33 -56.56 65.12
CA ALA A 52 -0.23 -56.83 63.80
C ALA A 52 -1.48 -55.96 63.50
N MET A 53 -2.34 -55.74 64.49
CA MET A 53 -3.50 -54.86 64.35
C MET A 53 -3.10 -53.38 64.19
N GLU A 54 -2.08 -52.92 64.93
CA GLU A 54 -1.55 -51.57 64.78
C GLU A 54 -0.86 -51.37 63.43
N GLN A 55 -0.10 -52.36 62.95
CA GLN A 55 0.49 -52.34 61.61
C GLN A 55 -0.58 -52.34 60.50
N ALA A 56 -1.63 -53.15 60.64
CA ALA A 56 -2.75 -53.17 59.69
C ALA A 56 -3.49 -51.82 59.67
N MET A 57 -3.73 -51.21 60.85
CA MET A 57 -4.36 -49.89 60.95
C MET A 57 -3.49 -48.80 60.32
N LYS A 58 -2.15 -48.83 60.50
CA LYS A 58 -1.23 -47.90 59.83
C LYS A 58 -1.24 -48.08 58.31
N GLN A 59 -1.22 -49.32 57.83
CA GLN A 59 -1.31 -49.63 56.40
C GLN A 59 -2.64 -49.17 55.79
N GLU A 60 -3.76 -49.36 56.49
CA GLU A 60 -5.07 -48.87 56.07
C GLU A 60 -5.11 -47.34 56.02
N GLN A 61 -4.52 -46.66 57.03
CA GLN A 61 -4.44 -45.20 57.05
C GLN A 61 -3.55 -44.66 55.92
N GLU A 62 -2.44 -45.33 55.60
CA GLU A 62 -1.58 -44.97 54.46
C GLU A 62 -2.28 -45.23 53.11
N LEU A 63 -3.01 -46.34 52.97
CA LEU A 63 -3.83 -46.61 51.79
C LEU A 63 -4.90 -45.54 51.59
N LEU A 64 -5.59 -45.12 52.66
CA LEU A 64 -6.59 -44.07 52.57
C LEU A 64 -5.97 -42.72 52.18
N ARG A 65 -4.80 -42.37 52.76
CA ARG A 65 -4.07 -41.15 52.38
C ARG A 65 -3.63 -41.16 50.93
N THR A 66 -3.08 -42.28 50.44
CA THR A 66 -2.65 -42.42 49.05
C THR A 66 -3.84 -42.42 48.09
N GLN A 67 -4.97 -43.02 48.46
CA GLN A 67 -6.22 -42.97 47.70
C GLN A 67 -6.76 -41.55 47.57
N ASN A 68 -6.82 -40.80 48.67
CA ASN A 68 -7.27 -39.40 48.66
C ASN A 68 -6.35 -38.52 47.79
N GLN A 69 -5.03 -38.69 47.91
CA GLN A 69 -4.06 -37.97 47.07
C GLN A 69 -4.20 -38.33 45.58
N LEU A 70 -4.47 -39.60 45.27
CA LEU A 70 -4.70 -40.05 43.90
C LEU A 70 -5.98 -39.45 43.32
N GLU A 71 -7.05 -39.39 44.12
CA GLU A 71 -8.32 -38.79 43.73
C GLU A 71 -8.19 -37.28 43.51
N GLU A 72 -7.47 -36.58 44.38
CA GLU A 72 -7.18 -35.15 44.24
C GLU A 72 -6.38 -34.86 42.96
N LYS A 73 -5.32 -35.63 42.70
CA LYS A 73 -4.56 -35.56 41.44
C LYS A 73 -5.44 -35.83 40.21
N ARG A 74 -6.35 -36.81 40.29
CA ARG A 74 -7.31 -37.08 39.20
C ARG A 74 -8.24 -35.88 38.97
N ARG A 75 -8.73 -35.24 40.04
CA ARG A 75 -9.58 -34.04 39.93
C ARG A 75 -8.82 -32.87 39.31
N GLU A 76 -7.57 -32.65 39.69
CA GLU A 76 -6.69 -31.63 39.10
C GLU A 76 -6.42 -31.91 37.62
N GLN A 77 -6.04 -33.14 37.27
CA GLN A 77 -5.83 -33.55 35.88
C GLN A 77 -7.08 -33.32 35.03
N LEU A 78 -8.26 -33.61 35.57
CA LEU A 78 -9.53 -33.43 34.86
C LEU A 78 -9.85 -31.94 34.67
N LYS A 79 -9.60 -31.08 35.66
CA LYS A 79 -9.71 -29.62 35.52
C LYS A 79 -8.75 -29.07 34.47
N ILE A 80 -7.48 -29.46 34.53
CA ILE A 80 -6.47 -29.06 33.55
C ILE A 80 -6.87 -29.51 32.15
N ALA A 81 -7.34 -30.74 31.99
CA ALA A 81 -7.80 -31.26 30.69
C ALA A 81 -9.01 -30.49 30.15
N GLN A 82 -9.96 -30.11 31.02
CA GLN A 82 -11.10 -29.28 30.62
C GLN A 82 -10.67 -27.87 30.20
N GLU A 83 -9.79 -27.21 30.96
CA GLU A 83 -9.25 -25.89 30.61
C GLU A 83 -8.45 -25.93 29.30
N LEU A 84 -7.66 -26.98 29.10
CA LEU A 84 -6.88 -27.17 27.88
C LEU A 84 -7.80 -27.34 26.67
N LYS A 85 -8.85 -28.16 26.80
CA LYS A 85 -9.87 -28.32 25.75
C LYS A 85 -10.59 -27.01 25.43
N GLN A 86 -10.96 -26.20 26.44
CA GLN A 86 -11.58 -24.89 26.21
C GLN A 86 -10.64 -23.93 25.46
N LYS A 87 -9.35 -23.92 25.82
CA LYS A 87 -8.35 -23.10 25.12
C LYS A 87 -8.15 -23.56 23.68
N GLU A 88 -8.12 -24.87 23.43
CA GLU A 88 -8.05 -25.43 22.08
C GLU A 88 -9.29 -25.04 21.24
N GLU A 89 -10.49 -25.11 21.80
CA GLU A 89 -11.73 -24.68 21.14
C GLU A 89 -11.72 -23.17 20.82
N GLN A 90 -11.25 -22.34 21.75
CA GLN A 90 -11.10 -20.90 21.52
C GLN A 90 -10.07 -20.60 20.44
N GLN A 91 -8.92 -21.28 20.46
CA GLN A 91 -7.88 -21.14 19.45
C GLN A 91 -8.40 -21.55 18.07
N LEU A 92 -9.16 -22.65 17.98
CA LEU A 92 -9.76 -23.11 16.73
C LEU A 92 -10.79 -22.10 16.19
N THR A 93 -11.66 -21.57 17.04
CA THR A 93 -12.62 -20.53 16.64
C THR A 93 -11.92 -19.28 16.15
N LEU A 94 -10.89 -18.82 16.87
CA LEU A 94 -10.10 -17.66 16.49
C LEU A 94 -9.38 -17.88 15.15
N GLN A 95 -8.80 -19.07 14.95
CA GLN A 95 -8.17 -19.44 13.69
C GLN A 95 -9.17 -19.40 12.52
N LYS A 96 -10.37 -19.94 12.70
CA LYS A 96 -11.45 -19.89 11.69
C LYS A 96 -11.87 -18.45 11.35
N CYS A 97 -11.96 -17.58 12.36
CA CYS A 97 -12.26 -16.17 12.14
C CYS A 97 -11.14 -15.48 11.34
N PHE A 98 -9.87 -15.74 11.67
CA PHE A 98 -8.73 -15.20 10.93
C PHE A 98 -8.67 -15.70 9.48
N THR A 99 -8.89 -17.00 9.24
CA THR A 99 -8.92 -17.54 7.87
C THR A 99 -10.05 -16.93 7.06
N SER A 100 -11.25 -16.80 7.65
CA SER A 100 -12.38 -16.16 6.96
C SER A 100 -12.12 -14.68 6.64
N GLN A 101 -11.51 -13.92 7.55
CA GLN A 101 -11.12 -12.53 7.28
C GLN A 101 -10.05 -12.43 6.20
N GLN A 102 -9.08 -13.35 6.19
CA GLN A 102 -8.04 -13.40 5.17
C GLN A 102 -8.62 -13.68 3.78
N GLU A 103 -9.53 -14.65 3.66
CA GLU A 103 -10.25 -14.94 2.41
C GLU A 103 -11.05 -13.72 1.92
N GLU A 104 -11.75 -13.01 2.82
CA GLU A 104 -12.49 -11.79 2.47
C GLU A 104 -11.55 -10.69 1.94
N LEU A 105 -10.40 -10.50 2.57
CA LEU A 105 -9.39 -9.54 2.11
C LEU A 105 -8.84 -9.92 0.74
N GLU A 106 -8.63 -11.20 0.47
CA GLU A 106 -8.18 -11.68 -0.84
C GLU A 106 -9.21 -11.44 -1.92
N ILE A 107 -10.49 -11.76 -1.66
CA ILE A 107 -11.60 -11.48 -2.60
C ILE A 107 -11.69 -9.98 -2.88
N LYS A 108 -11.72 -9.14 -1.84
CA LYS A 108 -11.75 -7.69 -1.99
C LYS A 108 -10.53 -7.14 -2.70
N GLY A 109 -9.35 -7.70 -2.44
CA GLY A 109 -8.11 -7.36 -3.14
C GLY A 109 -8.17 -7.68 -4.64
N GLN A 110 -8.73 -8.83 -5.01
CA GLN A 110 -8.95 -9.19 -6.41
C GLN A 110 -9.97 -8.28 -7.10
N GLU A 111 -11.07 -7.94 -6.44
CA GLU A 111 -12.07 -6.99 -6.96
C GLU A 111 -11.48 -5.61 -7.16
N PHE A 112 -10.74 -5.11 -6.18
CA PHE A 112 -10.01 -3.85 -6.29
C PHE A 112 -9.06 -3.87 -7.48
N GLN A 113 -8.28 -4.94 -7.66
CA GLN A 113 -7.36 -5.06 -8.79
C GLN A 113 -8.10 -5.04 -10.13
N LYS A 114 -9.24 -5.72 -10.24
CA LYS A 114 -10.09 -5.69 -11.46
C LYS A 114 -10.57 -4.28 -11.76
N ILE A 115 -11.07 -3.56 -10.75
CA ILE A 115 -11.52 -2.17 -10.91
C ILE A 115 -10.35 -1.26 -11.27
N HIS A 116 -9.18 -1.46 -10.65
CA HIS A 116 -7.99 -0.67 -10.92
C HIS A 116 -7.48 -0.84 -12.36
N VAL A 117 -7.53 -2.06 -12.90
CA VAL A 117 -7.20 -2.33 -14.31
C VAL A 117 -8.18 -1.61 -15.24
N LYS A 118 -9.48 -1.74 -14.99
CA LYS A 118 -10.51 -1.04 -15.79
C LYS A 118 -10.34 0.48 -15.73
N TYR A 119 -10.09 1.03 -14.55
CA TYR A 119 -9.83 2.45 -14.37
C TYR A 119 -8.59 2.90 -15.14
N SER A 120 -7.50 2.13 -15.07
CA SER A 120 -6.26 2.45 -15.78
C SER A 120 -6.45 2.39 -17.30
N GLN A 121 -7.26 1.45 -17.79
CA GLN A 121 -7.63 1.35 -19.19
C GLN A 121 -8.41 2.59 -19.65
N VAL A 122 -9.51 2.93 -18.97
CA VAL A 122 -10.34 4.11 -19.32
C VAL A 122 -9.53 5.40 -19.21
N ARG A 123 -8.61 5.48 -18.24
CA ARG A 123 -7.69 6.60 -18.12
C ARG A 123 -6.73 6.69 -19.31
N GLY A 124 -6.18 5.56 -19.75
CA GLY A 124 -5.36 5.51 -20.96
C GLY A 124 -6.14 5.94 -22.21
N GLU A 125 -7.37 5.43 -22.38
CA GLU A 125 -8.26 5.85 -23.47
C GLU A 125 -8.55 7.36 -23.45
N LEU A 126 -8.71 7.95 -22.25
CA LEU A 126 -8.87 9.40 -22.12
C LEU A 126 -7.63 10.17 -22.58
N ASP A 127 -6.44 9.72 -22.17
CA ASP A 127 -5.18 10.35 -22.55
C ASP A 127 -4.97 10.25 -24.08
N ASP A 128 -5.25 9.08 -24.68
CA ASP A 128 -5.18 8.86 -26.14
C ASP A 128 -6.16 9.77 -26.89
N MET A 129 -7.40 9.89 -26.41
CA MET A 129 -8.40 10.79 -27.01
C MET A 129 -7.99 12.25 -26.90
N GLN A 130 -7.39 12.65 -25.78
CA GLN A 130 -6.88 14.01 -25.60
C GLN A 130 -5.76 14.32 -26.59
N ASP A 131 -4.86 13.37 -26.85
CA ASP A 131 -3.79 13.54 -27.84
C ASP A 131 -4.33 13.63 -29.27
N VAL A 132 -5.38 12.86 -29.61
CA VAL A 132 -6.08 12.98 -30.90
C VAL A 132 -6.69 14.37 -31.05
N ILE A 133 -7.43 14.84 -30.04
CA ILE A 133 -8.05 16.18 -30.05
C ILE A 133 -6.99 17.28 -30.21
N HIS A 134 -5.85 17.16 -29.51
CA HIS A 134 -4.77 18.15 -29.65
C HIS A 134 -4.18 18.16 -31.05
N ARG A 135 -3.95 16.98 -31.66
CA ARG A 135 -3.47 16.88 -33.04
C ARG A 135 -4.46 17.49 -34.04
N GLU A 136 -5.72 17.09 -33.97
CA GLU A 136 -6.78 17.63 -34.83
C GLU A 136 -6.91 19.15 -34.68
N ARG A 137 -6.79 19.65 -33.45
CA ARG A 137 -6.80 21.09 -33.19
C ARG A 137 -5.62 21.79 -33.84
N GLU A 138 -4.41 21.28 -33.73
CA GLU A 138 -3.24 21.88 -34.39
C GLU A 138 -3.38 21.82 -35.92
N ASP A 139 -3.84 20.70 -36.48
CA ASP A 139 -4.09 20.56 -37.92
C ASP A 139 -5.11 21.59 -38.43
N LEU A 140 -6.22 21.77 -37.70
CA LEU A 140 -7.22 22.79 -38.02
C LEU A 140 -6.65 24.21 -37.90
N MET A 141 -5.83 24.47 -36.87
CA MET A 141 -5.19 25.78 -36.70
C MET A 141 -4.19 26.08 -37.82
N ASP A 142 -3.43 25.09 -38.27
CA ASP A 142 -2.53 25.22 -39.41
C ASP A 142 -3.29 25.47 -40.71
N ARG A 143 -4.42 24.75 -40.93
CA ARG A 143 -5.30 25.02 -42.07
C ARG A 143 -5.87 26.44 -42.05
N ILE A 144 -6.28 26.94 -40.88
CA ILE A 144 -6.75 28.32 -40.72
C ILE A 144 -5.63 29.31 -41.06
N ARG A 145 -4.40 29.07 -40.59
CA ARG A 145 -3.24 29.94 -40.90
C ARG A 145 -2.94 29.95 -42.39
N GLU A 146 -2.97 28.79 -43.05
CA GLU A 146 -2.79 28.64 -44.49
C GLU A 146 -3.84 29.42 -45.28
N LEU A 147 -5.13 29.18 -45.01
CA LEU A 147 -6.24 29.89 -45.66
C LEU A 147 -6.18 31.40 -45.40
N THR A 148 -5.80 31.82 -44.19
CA THR A 148 -5.62 33.24 -43.87
C THR A 148 -4.51 33.87 -44.70
N ARG A 149 -3.40 33.15 -44.90
CA ARG A 149 -2.28 33.61 -45.75
C ARG A 149 -2.74 33.73 -47.21
N GLU A 150 -3.46 32.73 -47.71
CA GLU A 150 -4.00 32.73 -49.08
C GLU A 150 -4.97 33.91 -49.30
N ILE A 151 -5.89 34.14 -48.37
CA ILE A 151 -6.83 35.26 -48.40
C ILE A 151 -6.08 36.60 -48.41
N ARG A 152 -5.08 36.77 -47.54
CA ARG A 152 -4.26 38.00 -47.51
C ARG A 152 -3.52 38.22 -48.82
N MET A 153 -2.95 37.16 -49.40
CA MET A 153 -2.26 37.23 -50.69
C MET A 153 -3.22 37.62 -51.81
N LYS A 154 -4.41 37.01 -51.88
CA LYS A 154 -5.43 37.35 -52.88
C LYS A 154 -5.90 38.80 -52.74
N HIS A 155 -6.17 39.27 -51.51
CA HIS A 155 -6.50 40.68 -51.27
C HIS A 155 -5.36 41.62 -51.69
N LEU A 156 -4.12 41.29 -51.37
CA LEU A 156 -2.97 42.10 -51.80
C LEU A 156 -2.90 42.22 -53.33
N ILE A 157 -3.13 41.12 -54.07
CA ILE A 157 -3.17 41.16 -55.54
C ILE A 157 -4.33 42.04 -56.03
N ILE A 158 -5.52 41.90 -55.43
CA ILE A 158 -6.68 42.74 -55.78
C ILE A 158 -6.34 44.23 -55.55
N ASP A 159 -5.81 44.58 -54.38
CA ASP A 159 -5.50 45.96 -53.99
C ASP A 159 -4.44 46.60 -54.89
N GLN A 160 -3.45 45.83 -55.36
CA GLN A 160 -2.38 46.35 -56.22
C GLN A 160 -2.78 46.44 -57.69
N PHE A 161 -3.62 45.53 -58.20
CA PHE A 161 -3.86 45.38 -59.64
C PHE A 161 -5.28 45.77 -60.10
N ILE A 162 -6.26 45.88 -59.21
CA ILE A 162 -7.66 46.17 -59.56
C ILE A 162 -8.09 47.51 -58.96
N PRO A 163 -8.50 48.49 -59.78
CA PRO A 163 -9.05 49.74 -59.27
C PRO A 163 -10.26 49.52 -58.35
N PRO A 164 -10.39 50.24 -57.22
CA PRO A 164 -11.47 50.01 -56.25
C PRO A 164 -12.89 50.07 -56.84
N ASN A 165 -13.12 50.99 -57.78
CA ASN A 165 -14.42 51.13 -58.46
C ASN A 165 -14.80 49.88 -59.28
N GLU A 166 -13.80 49.22 -59.86
CA GLU A 166 -13.97 48.02 -60.66
C GLU A 166 -14.23 46.80 -59.78
N TYR A 167 -13.46 46.66 -58.70
CA TYR A 167 -13.66 45.64 -57.68
C TYR A 167 -15.11 45.68 -57.14
N MET A 168 -15.58 46.84 -56.68
CA MET A 168 -16.96 46.97 -56.16
C MET A 168 -18.03 46.66 -57.20
N ARG A 169 -17.76 46.92 -58.48
CA ARG A 169 -18.70 46.63 -59.56
C ARG A 169 -18.79 45.14 -59.86
N ILE A 170 -17.66 44.41 -59.76
CA ILE A 170 -17.60 42.96 -59.91
C ILE A 170 -18.27 42.28 -58.71
N GLU A 171 -17.92 42.69 -57.49
CA GLU A 171 -18.47 42.13 -56.25
C GLU A 171 -20.00 42.22 -56.20
N LYS A 172 -20.58 43.37 -56.56
CA LYS A 172 -22.05 43.55 -56.61
C LYS A 172 -22.76 42.66 -57.62
N ARG A 173 -22.05 42.16 -58.63
CA ARG A 173 -22.60 41.32 -59.70
C ARG A 173 -22.34 39.84 -59.47
N ALA A 174 -21.48 39.49 -58.51
CA ALA A 174 -21.18 38.10 -58.20
C ALA A 174 -22.41 37.45 -57.57
N GLU A 175 -22.79 36.29 -58.10
CA GLU A 175 -23.92 35.50 -57.62
C GLU A 175 -23.40 34.14 -57.13
N TRP A 176 -23.82 33.74 -55.94
CA TRP A 176 -23.47 32.43 -55.40
C TRP A 176 -24.31 31.35 -56.10
N SER A 177 -23.65 30.29 -56.56
CA SER A 177 -24.31 29.13 -57.15
C SER A 177 -24.17 27.90 -56.24
N ASP A 178 -25.29 27.44 -55.69
CA ASP A 178 -25.32 26.23 -54.85
C ASP A 178 -25.02 24.95 -55.66
N GLU A 179 -25.25 24.94 -56.97
CA GLU A 179 -24.98 23.78 -57.83
C GLU A 179 -23.49 23.51 -58.00
N ILE A 180 -22.68 24.58 -58.06
CA ILE A 180 -21.22 24.50 -58.26
C ILE A 180 -20.48 24.75 -56.94
N ASN A 181 -21.19 25.25 -55.92
CA ASN A 181 -20.65 25.64 -54.62
C ASN A 181 -19.51 26.68 -54.77
N ASP A 182 -19.72 27.65 -55.67
CA ASP A 182 -18.78 28.72 -55.97
C ASP A 182 -19.48 29.99 -56.46
N TRP A 183 -18.75 31.10 -56.47
CA TRP A 183 -19.21 32.39 -56.99
C TRP A 183 -19.12 32.43 -58.51
N ILE A 184 -20.24 32.77 -59.16
CA ILE A 184 -20.31 32.97 -60.61
C ILE A 184 -20.45 34.46 -60.89
N ILE A 185 -19.68 34.96 -61.86
CA ILE A 185 -19.85 36.31 -62.39
C ILE A 185 -20.67 36.21 -63.69
N PRO A 186 -21.91 36.73 -63.72
CA PRO A 186 -22.74 36.73 -64.90
C PRO A 186 -22.03 37.44 -66.07
N ASN A 187 -22.24 36.93 -67.29
CA ASN A 187 -21.72 37.52 -68.53
C ASN A 187 -20.18 37.57 -68.66
N VAL A 188 -19.45 36.77 -67.87
CA VAL A 188 -17.98 36.70 -67.91
C VAL A 188 -17.42 36.38 -69.30
N GLN A 189 -18.17 35.64 -70.12
CA GLN A 189 -17.82 35.29 -71.51
C GLN A 189 -17.65 36.51 -72.43
N TYR A 190 -18.31 37.63 -72.12
CA TYR A 190 -18.23 38.88 -72.89
C TYR A 190 -17.14 39.83 -72.40
N THR A 191 -16.35 39.42 -71.40
CA THR A 191 -15.20 40.21 -70.93
C THR A 191 -14.07 40.18 -71.95
N GLY A 192 -13.32 41.28 -72.04
CA GLY A 192 -12.29 41.48 -73.07
C GLY A 192 -11.19 40.42 -73.09
N ASN A 193 -10.87 39.79 -71.96
CA ASN A 193 -9.89 38.71 -71.87
C ASN A 193 -10.42 37.42 -72.54
N ASN A 194 -11.68 37.05 -72.26
CA ASN A 194 -12.31 35.84 -72.82
C ASN A 194 -12.66 35.99 -74.32
N CYS A 195 -12.95 37.22 -74.77
CA CYS A 195 -13.18 37.53 -76.19
C CYS A 195 -11.89 37.51 -77.05
N LYS A 196 -10.69 37.66 -76.45
CA LYS A 196 -9.41 37.57 -77.17
C LYS A 196 -8.98 36.12 -77.39
N VAL A 197 -9.16 35.25 -76.38
CA VAL A 197 -8.86 33.81 -76.48
C VAL A 197 -9.67 33.14 -77.58
N THR A 198 -10.96 33.49 -77.70
CA THR A 198 -11.84 32.97 -78.77
C THR A 198 -11.49 33.47 -80.17
N LYS A 199 -10.77 34.60 -80.29
CA LYS A 199 -10.24 35.11 -81.57
C LYS A 199 -8.91 34.45 -81.95
N ALA A 200 -8.05 34.15 -80.98
CA ALA A 200 -6.79 33.42 -81.21
C ALA A 200 -7.06 31.99 -81.72
N ASN A 201 -7.99 31.26 -81.09
CA ASN A 201 -8.36 29.90 -81.54
C ASN A 201 -9.07 29.87 -82.91
N LYS A 202 -9.57 31.01 -83.40
CA LYS A 202 -10.13 31.14 -84.76
C LYS A 202 -9.08 31.42 -85.84
N GLN A 203 -7.84 31.74 -85.46
CA GLN A 203 -6.73 32.00 -86.37
C GLN A 203 -5.80 30.80 -86.56
N GLU A 204 -6.04 29.66 -85.91
CA GLU A 204 -5.36 28.39 -86.20
C GLU A 204 -5.86 27.82 -87.54
N GLY A 205 -5.44 28.47 -88.63
CA GLY A 205 -5.60 28.02 -90.00
C GLY A 205 -4.26 28.22 -90.72
N LYS A 206 -3.51 27.12 -90.82
CA LYS A 206 -2.21 26.86 -91.52
C LYS A 206 -0.97 26.88 -90.62
N PRO A 207 -0.27 25.72 -90.46
CA PRO A 207 1.05 25.69 -89.85
C PRO A 207 2.11 26.02 -90.91
N ASP A 208 2.82 27.14 -90.76
CA ASP A 208 4.09 27.39 -91.45
C ASP A 208 5.22 26.74 -90.65
N HIS A 209 5.88 25.74 -91.25
CA HIS A 209 6.94 24.92 -90.65
C HIS A 209 8.31 25.62 -90.51
N SER A 210 8.38 26.95 -90.56
CA SER A 210 9.66 27.67 -90.68
C SER A 210 10.32 28.06 -89.35
N PHE A 211 9.70 27.79 -88.20
CA PHE A 211 10.24 28.22 -86.90
C PHE A 211 11.13 27.17 -86.22
N PHE A 212 10.97 25.88 -86.54
CA PHE A 212 11.72 24.80 -85.89
C PHE A 212 13.15 24.62 -86.40
N ASP A 213 13.45 25.02 -87.65
CA ASP A 213 14.79 24.84 -88.25
C ASP A 213 15.86 25.83 -87.71
N ASN A 214 15.45 26.94 -87.11
CA ASN A 214 16.39 27.92 -86.54
C ASN A 214 16.81 27.61 -85.10
N VAL A 215 16.08 26.74 -84.38
CA VAL A 215 16.40 26.38 -82.98
C VAL A 215 17.42 25.24 -82.91
N VAL A 216 17.51 24.40 -83.94
CA VAL A 216 18.40 23.24 -83.96
C VAL A 216 19.86 23.61 -84.29
N ASN A 217 20.10 24.76 -84.92
CA ASN A 217 21.45 25.22 -85.31
C ASN A 217 22.15 26.13 -84.26
N LEU A 218 21.56 26.31 -83.06
CA LEU A 218 22.14 27.10 -81.96
C LEU A 218 22.35 26.25 -80.70
N ALA A 219 22.63 24.96 -80.85
CA ALA A 219 22.76 24.02 -79.75
C ALA A 219 24.11 23.28 -79.73
N ASP A 220 25.15 23.82 -80.37
CA ASP A 220 26.44 23.11 -80.46
C ASP A 220 27.67 24.03 -80.40
N ASP A 221 27.63 25.14 -79.64
CA ASP A 221 28.88 25.83 -79.26
C ASP A 221 28.76 26.62 -77.94
N SER A 222 29.46 26.06 -76.93
CA SER A 222 30.18 26.72 -75.83
C SER A 222 29.43 27.51 -74.72
N ASP A 223 29.76 27.13 -73.46
CA ASP A 223 29.73 27.93 -72.21
C ASP A 223 28.55 27.74 -71.22
N GLU A 224 28.13 26.49 -70.97
CA GLU A 224 27.08 26.17 -69.98
C GLU A 224 27.58 26.03 -68.52
N GLU A 225 28.88 25.81 -68.28
CA GLU A 225 29.43 25.60 -66.93
C GLU A 225 29.60 26.89 -66.09
N ASP A 226 29.70 28.07 -66.72
CA ASP A 226 30.00 29.33 -66.01
C ASP A 226 28.72 30.00 -65.45
N PHE A 227 27.56 29.73 -66.06
CA PHE A 227 26.28 30.32 -65.64
C PHE A 227 25.67 29.62 -64.42
N GLU A 228 25.78 28.29 -64.32
CA GLU A 228 25.32 27.54 -63.15
C GLU A 228 26.13 27.87 -61.89
N GLN A 229 27.46 28.04 -62.04
CA GLN A 229 28.31 28.42 -60.92
C GLN A 229 28.02 29.85 -60.44
N ALA A 230 27.78 30.79 -61.37
CA ALA A 230 27.39 32.15 -61.04
C ALA A 230 26.01 32.22 -60.37
N ALA A 231 25.03 31.43 -60.83
CA ALA A 231 23.71 31.32 -60.22
C ALA A 231 23.78 30.74 -58.79
N THR A 232 24.55 29.67 -58.60
CA THR A 232 24.72 29.02 -57.30
C THR A 232 25.42 29.93 -56.29
N LYS A 233 26.42 30.70 -56.74
CA LYS A 233 27.12 31.67 -55.88
C LYS A 233 26.21 32.81 -55.43
N ARG A 234 25.34 33.30 -56.31
CA ARG A 234 24.37 34.36 -55.99
C ARG A 234 23.30 33.90 -55.00
N VAL A 235 22.84 32.65 -55.12
CA VAL A 235 21.90 32.05 -54.17
C VAL A 235 22.56 31.88 -52.80
N ASN A 236 23.80 31.40 -52.74
CA ASN A 236 24.52 31.23 -51.47
C ASN A 236 24.82 32.58 -50.79
N GLU A 237 25.11 33.63 -51.56
CA GLU A 237 25.30 34.99 -51.04
C GLU A 237 23.99 35.57 -50.46
N ALA A 238 22.85 35.33 -51.14
CA ALA A 238 21.54 35.72 -50.63
C ALA A 238 21.15 34.97 -49.34
N ILE A 239 21.45 33.67 -49.26
CA ILE A 239 21.22 32.87 -48.03
C ILE A 239 22.05 33.40 -46.87
N ASN A 240 23.33 33.74 -47.10
CA ASN A 240 24.19 34.29 -46.06
C ASN A 240 23.75 35.70 -45.62
N SER A 241 23.22 36.52 -46.53
CA SER A 241 22.65 37.84 -46.19
C SER A 241 21.43 37.71 -45.27
N ILE A 242 20.53 36.76 -45.56
CA ILE A 242 19.32 36.52 -44.73
C ILE A 242 19.71 36.00 -43.34
N LEU A 243 20.71 35.11 -43.26
CA LEU A 243 21.17 34.59 -41.97
C LEU A 243 21.82 35.67 -41.09
N ILE A 244 22.53 36.63 -41.70
CA ILE A 244 23.14 37.75 -40.96
C ILE A 244 22.06 38.76 -40.52
N GLU A 245 21.03 38.98 -41.33
CA GLU A 245 19.89 39.84 -40.98
C GLU A 245 19.03 39.24 -39.84
N GLU A 246 18.85 37.92 -39.76
CA GLU A 246 18.15 37.27 -38.63
C GLU A 246 18.92 37.40 -37.29
N ASP A 247 20.25 37.41 -37.32
CA ASP A 247 21.08 37.58 -36.12
C ASP A 247 21.06 39.03 -35.59
N GLU A 248 20.80 40.04 -36.44
CA GLU A 248 20.64 41.43 -36.02
C GLU A 248 19.21 41.75 -35.54
N GLU A 249 18.16 41.16 -36.14
CA GLU A 249 16.78 41.33 -35.69
C GLU A 249 16.46 40.61 -34.37
N THR A 250 17.17 39.52 -34.07
CA THR A 250 17.03 38.79 -32.80
C THR A 250 17.66 39.50 -31.59
N GLN A 251 18.37 40.62 -31.79
CA GLN A 251 18.86 41.51 -30.71
C GLN A 251 17.87 42.62 -30.31
N LEU A 252 16.65 42.64 -30.83
CA LEU A 252 15.57 43.38 -30.17
C LEU A 252 15.15 42.62 -28.91
N ASN A 253 15.60 43.13 -27.75
CA ASN A 253 15.33 42.64 -26.41
C ASN A 253 13.82 42.43 -26.17
N TYR A 254 13.31 41.25 -26.53
CA TYR A 254 11.93 40.85 -26.34
C TYR A 254 11.68 40.65 -24.85
N GLN A 255 11.02 41.62 -24.22
CA GLN A 255 10.56 41.53 -22.85
C GLN A 255 9.13 40.98 -22.84
N PRO A 256 8.91 39.70 -22.47
CA PRO A 256 7.59 39.10 -22.54
C PRO A 256 6.63 39.81 -21.56
N PRO A 257 5.37 40.08 -21.96
CA PRO A 257 4.37 40.60 -21.03
C PRO A 257 4.22 39.65 -19.83
N GLU A 258 4.12 40.20 -18.62
CA GLU A 258 3.95 39.41 -17.39
C GLU A 258 2.77 38.44 -17.56
N LYS A 259 3.07 37.14 -17.37
CA LYS A 259 2.17 36.03 -17.66
C LYS A 259 0.86 36.17 -16.85
N GLN A 260 -0.19 36.69 -17.46
CA GLN A 260 -1.56 36.45 -17.00
C GLN A 260 -1.90 34.98 -17.25
N SER A 261 -2.36 34.29 -16.21
CA SER A 261 -2.81 32.90 -16.32
C SER A 261 -3.93 32.78 -17.35
N VAL A 262 -3.71 31.96 -18.38
CA VAL A 262 -4.69 31.67 -19.45
C VAL A 262 -5.83 30.79 -18.94
N PHE A 263 -5.67 30.17 -17.76
CA PHE A 263 -6.63 29.23 -17.19
C PHE A 263 -7.69 29.93 -16.34
N PHE A 264 -8.95 29.68 -16.65
CA PHE A 264 -10.10 30.04 -15.82
C PHE A 264 -10.29 29.03 -14.69
N ARG A 265 -10.67 29.50 -13.50
CA ARG A 265 -11.28 28.65 -12.47
C ARG A 265 -12.80 28.76 -12.60
N TYR A 266 -13.47 27.62 -12.61
CA TYR A 266 -14.92 27.57 -12.49
C TYR A 266 -15.31 27.58 -11.01
N THR A 267 -16.10 28.57 -10.63
CA THR A 267 -16.84 28.63 -9.36
C THR A 267 -18.33 28.48 -9.64
N ASP A 268 -19.14 28.23 -8.62
CA ASP A 268 -20.59 28.02 -8.76
C ASP A 268 -21.33 29.22 -9.42
N ASP A 269 -20.68 30.39 -9.47
CA ASP A 269 -21.19 31.62 -10.09
C ASP A 269 -20.59 31.91 -11.49
N GLY A 270 -19.84 30.96 -12.08
CA GLY A 270 -19.27 31.04 -13.43
C GLY A 270 -17.73 31.02 -13.49
N ALA A 271 -17.21 31.17 -14.72
CA ALA A 271 -15.77 31.16 -15.00
C ALA A 271 -15.13 32.52 -14.69
N VAL A 272 -14.26 32.57 -13.66
CA VAL A 272 -13.58 33.80 -13.24
C VAL A 272 -12.07 33.66 -13.47
N ARG A 273 -11.44 34.71 -13.99
CA ARG A 273 -9.97 34.81 -14.10
C ARG A 273 -9.41 35.24 -12.74
N GLU A 274 -8.52 34.44 -12.17
CA GLU A 274 -7.85 34.75 -10.89
C GLU A 274 -6.63 35.64 -11.18
N ASP A 275 -6.51 36.78 -10.49
CA ASP A 275 -5.38 37.70 -10.68
C ASP A 275 -4.04 37.02 -10.32
N PRO A 276 -2.98 37.21 -11.13
CA PRO A 276 -1.71 36.51 -10.95
C PRO A 276 -1.07 36.66 -9.56
N GLU A 277 -1.25 37.83 -8.93
CA GLU A 277 -0.73 38.10 -7.58
C GLU A 277 -1.46 37.29 -6.50
N GLU A 278 -2.79 37.13 -6.62
CA GLU A 278 -3.58 36.38 -5.65
C GLU A 278 -3.27 34.87 -5.75
N ALA A 279 -3.16 34.36 -6.97
CA ALA A 279 -2.75 32.98 -7.23
C ALA A 279 -1.37 32.67 -6.61
N ALA A 280 -0.39 33.57 -6.80
CA ALA A 280 0.94 33.44 -6.22
C ALA A 280 0.94 33.51 -4.68
N LYS A 281 0.13 34.38 -4.08
CA LYS A 281 -0.05 34.45 -2.61
C LYS A 281 -0.69 33.16 -2.06
N LYS A 282 -1.70 32.62 -2.75
CA LYS A 282 -2.40 31.39 -2.38
C LYS A 282 -1.48 30.17 -2.48
N GLU A 283 -0.65 30.10 -3.51
CA GLU A 283 0.35 29.03 -3.68
C GLU A 283 1.47 29.12 -2.64
N LYS A 284 1.96 30.32 -2.32
CA LYS A 284 2.90 30.53 -1.20
C LYS A 284 2.29 30.06 0.13
N ASN A 285 1.01 30.34 0.38
CA ASN A 285 0.31 29.87 1.58
C ASN A 285 0.09 28.35 1.60
N LYS A 286 -0.20 27.73 0.45
CA LYS A 286 -0.30 26.27 0.31
C LYS A 286 1.03 25.59 0.58
N ARG A 287 2.13 26.13 0.03
CA ARG A 287 3.51 25.66 0.29
C ARG A 287 3.89 25.78 1.77
N LYS A 288 3.55 26.90 2.43
CA LYS A 288 3.77 27.07 3.88
C LYS A 288 2.98 26.06 4.72
N ARG A 289 1.72 25.79 4.37
CA ARG A 289 0.88 24.77 5.04
C ARG A 289 1.42 23.34 4.85
N LEU A 290 1.97 23.04 3.68
CA LEU A 290 2.59 21.75 3.38
C LEU A 290 3.93 21.56 4.11
N GLN A 291 4.69 22.64 4.33
CA GLN A 291 5.92 22.60 5.14
C GLN A 291 5.64 22.55 6.65
N SER A 292 4.56 23.15 7.14
CA SER A 292 4.17 23.05 8.56
C SER A 292 3.54 21.71 8.92
N ALA A 293 3.05 20.96 7.92
CA ALA A 293 2.64 19.58 8.10
C ALA A 293 3.89 18.68 8.19
N LYS A 294 4.41 18.51 9.41
CA LYS A 294 5.34 17.42 9.76
C LYS A 294 4.63 16.07 9.55
N ARG A 295 4.53 15.64 8.29
CA ARG A 295 4.15 14.28 7.94
C ARG A 295 5.34 13.37 8.29
N PRO A 296 5.14 12.26 9.00
CA PRO A 296 6.21 11.30 9.21
C PRO A 296 6.68 10.80 7.85
N LEU A 297 7.98 10.89 7.59
CA LEU A 297 8.62 10.32 6.39
C LEU A 297 8.37 8.81 6.40
N THR A 298 7.44 8.34 5.57
CA THR A 298 7.30 6.92 5.27
C THR A 298 8.54 6.46 4.51
N ALA A 299 9.40 5.76 5.23
CA ALA A 299 10.46 4.85 4.80
C ALA A 299 10.98 4.98 3.36
N LYS A 300 12.09 5.70 3.18
CA LYS A 300 13.04 5.36 2.11
C LYS A 300 13.65 4.00 2.46
N LYS A 301 13.44 2.97 1.62
CA LYS A 301 14.14 1.68 1.71
C LYS A 301 15.64 1.92 1.49
N LYS A 302 16.38 2.11 2.58
CA LYS A 302 17.83 1.94 2.61
C LYS A 302 18.07 0.45 2.88
N LYS A 303 18.84 -0.23 2.03
CA LYS A 303 19.32 -1.58 2.33
C LYS A 303 20.17 -1.47 3.60
N VAL A 304 19.78 -2.18 4.65
CA VAL A 304 20.47 -2.17 5.94
C VAL A 304 20.77 -3.62 6.29
N ASP A 305 22.05 -3.93 6.48
CA ASP A 305 22.56 -5.24 6.84
C ASP A 305 22.04 -5.69 8.22
N MET A 306 21.74 -6.99 8.32
CA MET A 306 21.11 -7.65 9.48
C MET A 306 21.75 -7.33 10.84
N HIS A 307 23.04 -7.00 10.88
CA HIS A 307 23.77 -6.77 12.14
C HIS A 307 23.40 -5.44 12.83
N THR A 308 22.80 -4.48 12.10
CA THR A 308 22.41 -3.18 12.69
C THR A 308 20.99 -3.16 13.26
N VAL A 309 20.17 -4.17 12.95
CA VAL A 309 18.80 -4.30 13.47
C VAL A 309 18.80 -4.63 14.97
N ASP A 310 19.74 -5.45 15.43
CA ASP A 310 19.83 -5.86 16.83
C ASP A 310 20.26 -4.71 17.76
N VAL A 311 21.15 -3.84 17.28
CA VAL A 311 21.61 -2.66 18.06
C VAL A 311 20.50 -1.61 18.17
N VAL A 312 19.71 -1.41 17.11
CA VAL A 312 18.61 -0.43 17.11
C VAL A 312 17.46 -0.88 18.03
N ASN A 313 17.13 -2.19 18.03
CA ASN A 313 16.11 -2.74 18.93
C ASN A 313 16.53 -2.66 20.41
N MET A 314 17.83 -2.83 20.71
CA MET A 314 18.37 -2.70 22.08
C MET A 314 18.33 -1.25 22.58
N VAL A 315 18.55 -0.26 21.70
CA VAL A 315 18.47 1.18 22.06
C VAL A 315 17.01 1.65 22.21
N GLN A 316 16.07 1.06 21.46
CA GLN A 316 14.64 1.35 21.58
C GLN A 316 14.01 0.79 22.86
N SER A 317 14.47 -0.37 23.35
CA SER A 317 13.98 -0.92 24.63
C SER A 317 14.45 -0.10 25.83
N MET A 318 15.69 0.39 25.81
CA MET A 318 16.27 1.25 26.85
C MET A 318 15.59 2.63 26.93
N SER A 319 15.21 3.22 25.78
CA SER A 319 14.52 4.51 25.73
C SER A 319 13.02 4.41 26.09
N SER A 320 12.41 3.24 25.94
CA SER A 320 11.04 2.98 26.37
C SER A 320 10.90 2.92 27.90
N GLN A 321 11.92 2.42 28.60
CA GLN A 321 11.96 2.40 30.06
C GLN A 321 12.09 3.81 30.67
N GLN A 322 12.84 4.72 30.02
CA GLN A 322 12.99 6.10 30.51
C GLN A 322 11.72 6.95 30.38
N ASN A 323 10.82 6.62 29.43
CA ASN A 323 9.58 7.37 29.23
C ASN A 323 8.45 6.95 30.18
N LEU A 324 8.46 5.70 30.68
CA LEU A 324 7.50 5.23 31.70
C LEU A 324 7.73 5.93 33.05
N ASP A 325 8.99 6.11 33.46
CA ASP A 325 9.39 6.79 34.70
C ASP A 325 8.99 8.27 34.75
N GLN A 326 8.91 8.95 33.60
CA GLN A 326 8.46 10.35 33.55
C GLN A 326 6.94 10.49 33.62
N ASN A 327 6.18 9.47 33.21
CA ASN A 327 4.73 9.50 33.17
C ASN A 327 4.12 9.24 34.56
N GLU A 328 4.74 8.37 35.36
CA GLU A 328 4.35 8.15 36.77
C GLU A 328 4.55 9.40 37.65
N LYS A 329 5.60 10.20 37.37
CA LYS A 329 5.84 11.47 38.08
C LYS A 329 4.81 12.55 37.77
N LYS A 330 4.11 12.49 36.62
CA LYS A 330 3.05 13.44 36.25
C LYS A 330 1.70 13.07 36.85
N GLN A 331 1.39 11.78 37.00
CA GLN A 331 0.10 11.35 37.58
C GLN A 331 -0.04 11.68 39.07
N LYS A 332 1.06 11.71 39.84
CA LYS A 332 1.02 12.06 41.28
C LYS A 332 0.72 13.55 41.58
N LYS A 333 0.65 14.43 40.58
CA LYS A 333 0.39 15.88 40.77
C LYS A 333 -1.06 16.32 40.54
N GLN A 334 -1.97 15.41 40.16
CA GLN A 334 -3.36 15.75 39.77
C GLN A 334 -4.41 15.11 40.69
N ILE A 335 -4.24 15.20 42.00
CA ILE A 335 -5.22 14.72 42.99
C ILE A 335 -5.63 15.89 43.88
N PHE A 336 -6.43 16.84 43.37
CA PHE A 336 -7.35 17.68 44.16
C PHE A 336 -8.36 18.35 43.21
N PRO A 337 -9.68 18.28 43.44
CA PRO A 337 -10.65 19.04 42.66
C PRO A 337 -10.69 20.51 43.10
N LYS A 338 -10.58 21.46 42.15
CA LYS A 338 -10.84 22.88 42.41
C LYS A 338 -12.35 23.14 42.43
N ALA A 339 -12.87 23.60 43.57
CA ALA A 339 -14.23 24.09 43.69
C ALA A 339 -14.32 25.56 43.24
N GLN A 340 -15.15 25.84 42.24
CA GLN A 340 -15.78 27.12 41.93
C GLN A 340 -17.16 26.75 41.35
N GLY A 341 -18.31 27.25 41.76
CA GLY A 341 -18.66 28.51 42.39
C GLY A 341 -19.91 28.99 41.66
N LEU A 342 -21.09 28.72 42.24
CA LEU A 342 -22.41 29.03 41.68
C LEU A 342 -22.61 30.56 41.65
N VAL A 343 -22.77 31.15 40.47
CA VAL A 343 -23.32 32.51 40.34
C VAL A 343 -24.34 32.51 39.20
N LYS A 344 -25.62 32.54 39.58
CA LYS A 344 -26.72 32.96 38.71
C LYS A 344 -26.56 34.46 38.42
N ARG A 345 -26.86 34.87 37.19
CA ARG A 345 -27.27 36.25 36.90
C ARG A 345 -28.58 36.21 36.13
N ASP A 346 -29.46 37.10 36.56
CA ASP A 346 -30.80 37.37 36.08
C ASP A 346 -30.82 37.86 34.62
#